data_AF-A0AAD1VN32-F1
#
_entry.id   AF-A0AAD1VN32-F1
#
_cell.length_a   1.000
_cell.length_b   1.000
_cell.length_c   1.000
_cell.angle_alpha   90.00
_cell.angle_beta   90.00
_cell.angle_gamma   90.00
#
_symmetry.space_group_name_H-M   'P 1'
#
loop_
_entity.id
_entity.type
_entity.pdbx_description
1 polymer ?
#
loop_
_entity_poly.entity_id
_entity_poly.type
_entity_poly.pdbx_seq_one_letter_code
_entity_poly.pdbx_strand_id
1 'polypeptide(L)'
;MLQTKLRDLELEKTTYMLRRYKYNFFTQGNRAGALLAAQRKACNNHSKIAYVHTTYKQKLTNPQDIVNAFASYYSTLYNLKEDPGTTSTPASDIQDFLSPQVVS
;
A
#
# COMPACT_ATOMS: atom_id res chain seq x y z
N MET A 1 -20.88 -24.03 55.16
CA MET A 1 -21.59 -23.78 53.88
C MET A 1 -21.39 -22.37 53.33
N LEU A 2 -21.37 -21.31 54.12
CA LEU A 2 -21.17 -19.94 53.60
C LEU A 2 -19.73 -19.70 53.09
N GLN A 3 -18.73 -20.19 53.84
CA GLN A 3 -17.31 -20.05 53.49
C GLN A 3 -16.93 -20.79 52.20
N THR A 4 -17.53 -21.94 51.94
CA THR A 4 -17.31 -22.71 50.69
C THR A 4 -17.89 -21.97 49.49
N LYS A 5 -19.12 -21.44 49.60
CA LYS A 5 -19.73 -20.61 48.54
C LYS A 5 -18.92 -19.35 48.24
N LEU A 6 -18.32 -18.73 49.25
CA LEU A 6 -17.48 -17.54 49.07
C LEU A 6 -16.20 -17.88 48.29
N ARG A 7 -15.54 -19.00 48.63
CA ARG A 7 -14.37 -19.50 47.89
C ARG A 7 -14.69 -19.86 46.45
N ASP A 8 -15.83 -20.51 46.20
CA ASP A 8 -16.23 -20.89 44.84
C ASP A 8 -16.44 -19.65 43.96
N LEU A 9 -17.02 -18.58 44.53
CA LEU A 9 -17.25 -17.31 43.84
C LEU A 9 -15.95 -16.55 43.55
N GLU A 10 -14.98 -16.60 44.46
CA GLU A 10 -13.64 -16.06 44.23
C GLU A 10 -12.88 -16.86 43.16
N LEU A 11 -13.04 -18.19 43.15
CA LEU A 11 -12.43 -19.07 42.15
C LEU A 11 -13.01 -18.82 40.74
N GLU A 12 -14.32 -18.59 40.64
CA GLU A 12 -14.98 -18.24 39.38
C GLU A 12 -14.51 -16.87 38.87
N LYS A 13 -14.39 -15.89 39.77
CA LYS A 13 -13.89 -14.55 39.41
C LYS A 13 -12.44 -14.60 38.91
N THR A 14 -11.58 -15.36 39.58
CA THR A 14 -10.16 -15.49 39.21
C THR A 14 -9.98 -16.26 37.89
N THR A 15 -10.75 -17.32 37.67
CA THR A 15 -10.73 -18.07 36.40
C THR A 15 -11.24 -17.24 35.22
N TYR A 16 -12.29 -16.43 35.42
CA TYR A 16 -12.75 -15.47 34.42
C TYR A 16 -11.66 -14.44 34.05
N MET A 17 -11.04 -13.84 35.06
CA MET A 17 -9.96 -12.86 34.84
C MET A 17 -8.77 -13.49 34.11
N LEU A 18 -8.37 -14.72 34.49
CA LEU A 18 -7.30 -15.45 33.82
C LEU A 18 -7.60 -15.68 32.33
N ARG A 19 -8.83 -16.08 32.00
CA ARG A 19 -9.26 -16.28 30.60
C ARG A 19 -9.20 -14.97 29.81
N ARG A 20 -9.66 -13.87 30.40
CA ARG A 20 -9.60 -12.54 29.79
C ARG A 20 -8.15 -12.09 29.53
N TYR A 21 -7.25 -12.27 30.48
CA TYR A 21 -5.84 -11.91 30.28
C TYR A 21 -5.15 -12.78 29.22
N LYS A 22 -5.43 -14.08 29.17
CA LYS A 22 -4.96 -14.96 28.09
C LYS A 22 -5.46 -14.48 26.73
N TYR A 23 -6.76 -14.22 26.60
CA TYR A 23 -7.34 -13.69 25.37
C TYR A 23 -6.67 -12.38 24.95
N ASN A 24 -6.50 -11.43 25.88
CA ASN A 24 -5.82 -10.17 25.61
C ASN A 24 -4.35 -10.38 25.21
N PHE A 25 -3.63 -11.29 25.85
CA PHE A 25 -2.24 -11.60 25.50
C PHE A 25 -2.12 -12.18 24.08
N PHE A 26 -2.99 -13.12 23.70
CA PHE A 26 -2.97 -13.72 22.36
C PHE A 26 -3.48 -12.78 21.27
N THR A 27 -4.44 -11.90 21.57
CA THR A 27 -4.96 -10.92 20.60
C THR A 27 -4.06 -9.68 20.47
N GLN A 28 -3.41 -9.25 21.55
CA GLN A 28 -2.49 -8.09 21.54
C GLN A 28 -1.03 -8.46 21.29
N GLY A 29 -0.67 -9.75 21.36
CA GLY A 29 0.71 -10.22 21.15
C GLY A 29 1.26 -9.89 19.76
N ASN A 30 0.40 -9.71 18.76
CA ASN A 30 0.80 -9.29 17.42
C ASN A 30 0.42 -7.82 17.08
N ARG A 31 0.22 -6.97 18.11
CA ARG A 31 -0.11 -5.56 17.89
C ARG A 31 1.04 -4.80 17.22
N ALA A 32 2.29 -5.12 17.57
CA ALA A 32 3.47 -4.55 16.93
C ALA A 32 3.55 -4.96 15.44
N GLY A 33 3.27 -6.22 15.11
CA GLY A 33 3.23 -6.69 13.73
C GLY A 33 2.10 -6.05 12.92
N ALA A 34 0.92 -5.90 13.51
CA ALA A 34 -0.20 -5.19 12.89
C ALA A 34 0.12 -3.71 12.62
N LEU A 35 0.77 -3.02 13.57
CA LEU A 35 1.22 -1.64 13.41
C LEU A 35 2.30 -1.52 12.31
N LEU A 36 3.27 -2.44 12.28
CA LEU A 36 4.29 -2.49 11.23
C LEU A 36 3.70 -2.76 9.85
N ALA A 37 2.74 -3.66 9.74
CA ALA A 37 2.04 -3.94 8.49
C ALA A 37 1.23 -2.73 8.01
N ALA A 38 0.52 -2.05 8.92
CA ALA A 38 -0.20 -0.82 8.61
C ALA A 38 0.75 0.30 8.16
N GLN A 39 1.88 0.48 8.85
CA GLN A 39 2.90 1.46 8.50
C GLN A 39 3.52 1.16 7.13
N ARG A 40 3.88 -0.09 6.84
CA ARG A 40 4.37 -0.51 5.51
C ARG A 40 3.35 -0.20 4.41
N LYS A 41 2.07 -0.49 4.65
CA LYS A 41 0.99 -0.19 3.69
C LYS A 41 0.85 1.32 3.47
N ALA A 42 0.94 2.13 4.52
CA ALA A 42 0.91 3.58 4.41
C ALA A 42 2.11 4.12 3.61
N CYS A 43 3.34 3.68 3.93
CA CYS A 43 4.55 4.05 3.18
C CYS A 43 4.44 3.70 1.69
N ASN A 44 3.97 2.50 1.35
CA ASN A 44 3.77 2.06 -0.03
C ASN A 44 2.69 2.86 -0.77
N ASN A 45 1.71 3.40 -0.05
CA ASN A 45 0.69 4.26 -0.65
C ASN A 45 1.21 5.68 -0.89
N HIS A 46 2.10 6.19 -0.02
CA HIS A 46 2.73 7.50 -0.21
C HIS A 46 3.67 7.55 -1.42
N SER A 47 4.30 6.44 -1.80
CA SER A 47 5.17 6.38 -3.00
C SER A 47 4.39 6.25 -4.31
N LYS A 48 3.06 6.05 -4.26
CA LYS A 48 2.24 5.91 -5.47
C LYS A 48 1.72 7.27 -5.91
N ILE A 49 1.87 7.56 -7.19
CA ILE A 49 1.26 8.74 -7.82
C ILE A 49 -0.25 8.55 -7.81
N ALA A 50 -0.95 9.33 -6.97
CA ALA A 50 -2.41 9.22 -6.82
C ALA A 50 -3.16 9.86 -8.00
N TYR A 51 -2.59 10.93 -8.57
CA TYR A 51 -3.10 11.59 -9.76
C TYR A 51 -2.03 12.50 -10.37
N VAL A 52 -2.23 12.86 -11.63
CA VAL A 52 -1.39 13.84 -12.34
C VAL A 52 -2.31 14.89 -12.96
N HIS A 53 -1.84 16.14 -12.96
CA HIS A 53 -2.48 17.22 -13.70
C HIS A 53 -1.84 17.34 -15.07
N THR A 54 -2.64 17.27 -16.13
CA THR A 54 -2.17 17.52 -17.49
C THR A 54 -2.06 19.03 -17.74
N THR A 55 -1.38 19.39 -18.83
CA THR A 55 -1.29 20.77 -19.36
C THR A 55 -2.66 21.43 -19.55
N TYR A 56 -3.73 20.65 -19.77
CA TYR A 56 -5.11 21.13 -19.88
C TYR A 56 -5.87 21.18 -18.55
N LYS A 57 -5.17 21.12 -17.40
CA LYS A 57 -5.73 21.06 -16.04
C LYS A 57 -6.65 19.85 -15.77
N GLN A 58 -6.63 18.83 -16.62
CA GLN A 58 -7.39 17.61 -16.37
C GLN A 58 -6.69 16.75 -15.32
N LYS A 59 -7.48 16.14 -14.44
CA LYS A 59 -6.99 15.25 -13.38
C LYS A 59 -7.07 13.81 -13.88
N LEU A 60 -5.91 13.18 -14.09
CA LEU A 60 -5.82 11.76 -14.44
C LEU A 60 -5.54 10.95 -13.19
N THR A 61 -6.36 9.93 -12.94
CA THR A 61 -6.22 8.99 -11.81
C THR A 61 -5.92 7.56 -12.25
N ASN A 62 -6.23 7.22 -13.51
CA ASN A 62 -5.97 5.92 -14.07
C ASN A 62 -4.47 5.79 -14.42
N PRO A 63 -3.77 4.75 -13.91
CA PRO A 63 -2.34 4.54 -14.17
C PRO A 63 -1.99 4.50 -15.66
N GLN A 64 -2.82 3.88 -16.51
CA GLN A 64 -2.52 3.77 -17.94
C GLN A 64 -2.57 5.15 -18.63
N ASP A 65 -3.54 5.98 -18.26
CA ASP A 65 -3.69 7.31 -18.82
C ASP A 65 -2.55 8.23 -18.38
N ILE A 66 -2.07 8.04 -17.14
CA ILE A 66 -0.89 8.74 -16.61
C ILE A 66 0.36 8.37 -17.43
N VAL A 67 0.60 7.08 -17.68
CA VAL A 67 1.75 6.61 -18.47
C VAL A 67 1.68 7.17 -19.90
N ASN A 68 0.52 7.12 -20.54
CA ASN A 68 0.33 7.68 -21.89
C ASN A 68 0.59 9.19 -21.94
N ALA A 69 0.15 9.93 -20.93
CA ALA A 69 0.39 11.37 -20.83
C ALA A 69 1.88 11.68 -20.65
N PHE A 70 2.59 10.92 -19.81
CA PHE A 70 4.05 11.06 -19.66
C PHE A 70 4.80 10.72 -20.94
N ALA A 71 4.47 9.59 -21.59
CA ALA A 71 5.08 9.19 -22.85
C ALA A 71 4.90 10.27 -23.93
N SER A 72 3.69 10.83 -24.02
CA SER A 72 3.39 11.93 -24.94
C SER A 72 4.22 13.18 -24.62
N TYR A 73 4.26 13.60 -23.36
CA TYR A 73 5.04 14.76 -22.92
C TYR A 73 6.52 14.63 -23.26
N TYR A 74 7.15 13.51 -22.91
CA TYR A 74 8.58 13.29 -23.21
C TYR A 74 8.85 13.16 -24.71
N SER A 75 7.93 12.55 -25.48
CA SER A 75 8.05 12.50 -26.94
C SER A 75 8.09 13.89 -27.57
N THR A 76 7.27 14.82 -27.06
CA THR A 76 7.25 16.21 -27.52
C THR A 76 8.45 17.02 -27.01
N LEU A 77 8.91 16.79 -25.78
CA LEU A 77 10.02 17.53 -25.18
C LEU A 77 11.35 17.27 -25.89
N TYR A 78 11.57 16.02 -26.29
CA TYR A 78 12.82 15.59 -26.93
C TYR A 78 12.73 15.53 -28.46
N ASN A 79 11.68 16.07 -29.08
CA ASN A 79 11.44 15.99 -30.52
C ASN A 79 11.70 14.57 -31.08
N LEU A 80 11.23 13.55 -30.35
CA LEU A 80 11.38 12.14 -30.75
C LEU A 80 10.64 11.83 -32.07
N LYS A 81 9.81 12.76 -32.53
CA LYS A 81 9.28 12.81 -33.89
C LYS A 81 9.96 13.98 -34.60
N GLU A 82 10.62 13.69 -35.72
CA GLU A 82 11.15 14.63 -36.74
C GLU A 82 12.65 14.97 -36.71
N ASP A 83 13.54 14.01 -36.42
CA ASP A 83 14.92 14.10 -36.90
C ASP A 83 15.36 12.79 -37.60
N PRO A 84 15.49 12.76 -38.94
CA PRO A 84 15.84 11.55 -39.68
C PRO A 84 17.27 11.05 -39.39
N GLY A 85 18.11 11.84 -38.72
CA GLY A 85 19.47 11.46 -38.32
C GLY A 85 19.59 10.86 -36.91
N THR A 86 18.53 10.95 -36.10
CA THR A 86 18.60 10.60 -34.68
C THR A 86 17.77 9.34 -34.46
N THR A 87 18.42 8.20 -34.19
CA THR A 87 17.74 6.94 -33.87
C THR A 87 16.90 7.13 -32.61
N SER A 88 15.60 7.41 -32.79
CA SER A 88 14.66 7.55 -31.69
C SER A 88 14.49 6.21 -30.99
N THR A 89 14.60 6.18 -29.66
CA THR A 89 14.20 5.00 -28.89
C THR A 89 12.68 4.80 -29.11
N PRO A 90 12.24 3.65 -29.66
CA PRO A 90 10.85 3.44 -29.97
C PRO A 90 10.00 3.53 -28.71
N ALA A 91 8.78 4.05 -28.84
CA ALA A 91 7.86 4.25 -27.71
C ALA A 91 7.55 2.94 -26.94
N SER A 92 7.74 1.78 -27.59
CA SER A 92 7.70 0.45 -26.96
C SER A 92 8.68 0.33 -25.80
N ASP A 93 9.92 0.80 -25.97
CA ASP A 93 10.99 0.62 -24.99
C ASP A 93 10.73 1.45 -23.73
N ILE A 94 10.08 2.61 -23.91
CA ILE A 94 9.65 3.47 -22.80
C ILE A 94 8.45 2.85 -22.08
N GLN A 95 7.52 2.24 -22.81
CA GLN A 95 6.38 1.54 -22.22
C GLN A 95 6.82 0.30 -21.43
N ASP A 96 7.76 -0.47 -21.97
CA ASP A 96 8.31 -1.65 -21.32
C ASP A 96 9.07 -1.26 -20.04
N PHE A 97 9.84 -0.17 -20.06
CA PHE A 97 10.51 0.35 -18.85
C PHE A 97 9.54 0.84 -17.77
N LEU A 98 8.45 1.51 -18.16
CA LEU A 98 7.47 2.07 -17.22
C LEU A 98 6.43 1.05 -16.74
N SER A 99 6.36 -0.11 -17.39
CA SER A 99 5.45 -1.17 -17.00
C SER A 99 5.92 -1.83 -15.68
N PRO A 100 5.01 -2.09 -14.73
CA PRO A 100 5.39 -2.72 -13.48
C PRO A 100 5.87 -4.15 -13.74
N GLN A 101 7.15 -4.40 -13.49
CA GLN A 101 7.75 -5.74 -13.55
C GLN A 101 6.93 -6.68 -12.64
N VAL A 102 6.23 -7.64 -13.24
CA VAL A 102 5.59 -8.74 -12.50
C VAL A 102 6.70 -9.66 -12.05
N VAL A 103 7.23 -9.41 -10.85
CA VAL A 103 8.15 -10.34 -10.18
C VAL A 103 7.32 -11.57 -9.81
N SER A 104 7.54 -12.65 -10.55
CA SER A 104 6.97 -13.98 -10.30
C SER A 104 7.67 -14.65 -9.13
#